data_AF-A0A2X2DJ33-F1
#
_entry.id   AF-A0A2X2DJ33-F1
#
_cell.length_a   1.000
_cell.length_b   1.000
_cell.length_c   1.000
_cell.angle_alpha   90.00
_cell.angle_beta   90.00
_cell.angle_gamma   90.00
#
_symmetry.space_group_name_H-M   'P 1'
#
loop_
_entity.id
_entity.type
_entity.pdbx_description
1 polymer ?
#
loop_
_entity_poly.entity_id
_entity_poly.type
_entity_poly.pdbx_seq_one_letter_code
_entity_poly.pdbx_strand_id
1 'polypeptide(L)'
;MAKDFRDITLALAGICQASRLVQQIAYQGNADEKDVEVMVNSIFNINPTSTLDVYGNQISHLKLGFQTIKAIHQAVRREKLTFELMTYQQGLINLERIINKNNDYSSHLSQKNIST
;
A
#
# COMPACT_ATOMS: atom_id res chain seq x y z
N MET A 1 22.73 1.27 6.63
CA MET A 1 21.61 2.01 7.25
C MET A 1 20.87 1.05 8.16
N ALA A 2 20.69 1.38 9.44
CA ALA A 2 19.90 0.55 10.34
C ALA A 2 18.48 0.46 9.76
N LYS A 3 18.01 -0.76 9.58
CA LYS A 3 16.69 -1.05 9.04
C LYS A 3 15.65 -0.60 10.07
N ASP A 4 15.06 0.58 9.92
CA ASP A 4 14.02 1.03 10.86
C ASP A 4 12.76 0.19 10.66
N PHE A 5 12.51 -0.71 11.61
CA PHE A 5 11.33 -1.56 11.61
C PHE A 5 10.03 -0.76 11.58
N ARG A 6 10.04 0.48 12.09
CA ARG A 6 8.89 1.38 12.02
C ARG A 6 8.58 1.72 10.56
N ASP A 7 9.55 2.21 9.81
CA ASP A 7 9.37 2.59 8.40
C ASP A 7 8.89 1.41 7.55
N ILE A 8 9.46 0.22 7.79
CA ILE A 8 9.02 -1.00 7.09
C ILE A 8 7.59 -1.37 7.44
N THR A 9 7.23 -1.24 8.71
CA THR A 9 5.88 -1.55 9.18
C THR A 9 4.86 -0.58 8.60
N LEU A 10 5.21 0.71 8.48
CA LEU A 10 4.38 1.72 7.82
C LEU A 10 4.18 1.40 6.33
N ALA A 11 5.27 1.16 5.60
CA ALA A 11 5.21 0.83 4.17
C ALA A 11 4.42 -0.46 3.91
N LEU A 12 4.63 -1.50 4.73
CA LEU A 12 3.88 -2.75 4.63
C LEU A 12 2.38 -2.54 4.91
N ALA A 13 2.04 -1.69 5.89
CA ALA A 13 0.66 -1.36 6.18
C ALA A 13 -0.01 -0.65 5.00
N GLY A 14 0.69 0.25 4.31
CA GLY A 14 0.21 0.88 3.07
C GLY A 14 -0.12 -0.13 1.97
N ILE A 15 0.76 -1.11 1.72
CA ILE A 15 0.52 -2.18 0.74
C ILE A 15 -0.72 -3.01 1.13
N CYS A 16 -0.84 -3.35 2.43
CA CYS A 16 -1.97 -4.11 2.94
C CYS A 16 -3.28 -3.34 2.83
N GLN A 17 -3.26 -2.04 3.13
CA GLN A 17 -4.40 -1.15 3.03
C GLN A 17 -4.88 -1.05 1.58
N ALA A 18 -3.98 -0.77 0.63
CA ALA A 18 -4.31 -0.75 -0.79
C ALA A 18 -4.99 -2.05 -1.24
N SER A 19 -4.38 -3.19 -0.89
CA SER A 19 -4.90 -4.51 -1.27
C SER A 19 -6.30 -4.76 -0.70
N ARG A 20 -6.54 -4.33 0.55
CA ARG A 20 -7.83 -4.51 1.21
C ARG A 20 -8.92 -3.60 0.63
N LEU A 21 -8.58 -2.35 0.31
CA LEU A 21 -9.52 -1.41 -0.32
C LEU A 21 -9.93 -1.91 -1.71
N VAL A 22 -8.98 -2.39 -2.52
CA VAL A 22 -9.28 -3.01 -3.83
C VAL A 22 -10.22 -4.20 -3.67
N GLN A 23 -9.97 -5.07 -2.68
CA GLN A 23 -10.85 -6.20 -2.39
C GLN A 23 -12.26 -5.73 -1.98
N GLN A 24 -12.38 -4.74 -1.10
CA GLN A 24 -13.69 -4.20 -0.69
C GLN A 24 -14.45 -3.64 -1.89
N ILE A 25 -13.80 -2.83 -2.73
CA ILE A 25 -14.41 -2.29 -3.95
C ILE A 25 -14.86 -3.42 -4.88
N ALA A 26 -14.03 -4.45 -5.09
CA ALA A 26 -14.34 -5.55 -5.99
C ALA A 26 -15.55 -6.41 -5.53
N TYR A 27 -15.68 -6.65 -4.21
CA TYR A 27 -16.74 -7.52 -3.67
C TYR A 27 -17.98 -6.78 -3.19
N GLN A 28 -17.83 -5.55 -2.71
CA GLN A 28 -18.89 -4.77 -2.05
C GLN A 28 -19.33 -3.56 -2.88
N GLY A 29 -18.54 -3.18 -3.91
CA GLY A 29 -18.78 -1.99 -4.72
C GLY A 29 -18.41 -0.68 -4.05
N ASN A 30 -17.90 -0.71 -2.82
CA ASN A 30 -17.47 0.46 -2.07
C ASN A 30 -16.33 0.14 -1.09
N ALA A 31 -15.71 1.18 -0.55
CA ALA A 31 -14.77 1.15 0.55
C ALA A 31 -14.88 2.46 1.35
N ASP A 32 -14.25 2.54 2.52
CA ASP A 32 -14.22 3.78 3.30
C ASP A 32 -13.53 4.89 2.49
N GLU A 33 -14.25 6.00 2.26
CA GLU A 33 -13.80 7.09 1.40
C GLU A 33 -12.53 7.76 1.93
N LYS A 34 -12.38 7.86 3.26
CA LYS A 34 -11.19 8.47 3.89
C LYS A 34 -9.98 7.58 3.71
N ASP A 35 -10.14 6.27 3.88
CA ASP A 35 -9.04 5.33 3.65
C ASP A 35 -8.61 5.32 2.17
N VAL A 36 -9.55 5.45 1.23
CA VAL A 36 -9.26 5.61 -0.20
C VAL A 36 -8.54 6.93 -0.47
N GLU A 37 -9.05 8.04 0.06
CA GLU A 37 -8.45 9.37 -0.08
C GLU A 37 -7.00 9.39 0.41
N VAL A 38 -6.73 8.82 1.58
CA VAL A 38 -5.36 8.65 2.11
C VAL A 38 -4.47 7.94 1.10
N MET A 39 -4.92 6.81 0.54
CA MET A 39 -4.12 6.03 -0.39
C MET A 39 -3.90 6.75 -1.73
N VAL A 40 -4.91 7.45 -2.24
CA VAL A 40 -4.78 8.26 -3.46
C VAL A 40 -3.80 9.41 -3.24
N ASN A 41 -3.96 10.17 -2.14
CA ASN A 41 -3.08 11.27 -1.79
C ASN A 41 -1.62 10.82 -1.59
N SER A 42 -1.41 9.58 -1.14
CA SER A 42 -0.05 9.02 -0.97
C SER A 42 0.75 8.94 -2.28
N ILE A 43 0.07 8.83 -3.43
CA ILE A 43 0.71 8.79 -4.76
C ILE A 43 1.22 10.18 -5.16
N PHE A 44 0.53 11.23 -4.72
CA PHE A 44 0.83 12.62 -5.07
C PHE A 44 1.79 13.31 -4.09
N ASN A 45 2.13 12.68 -2.96
CA ASN A 45 3.16 13.18 -2.07
C ASN A 45 4.56 12.86 -2.62
N ILE A 46 5.03 13.69 -3.56
CA ILE A 46 6.28 13.48 -4.33
C ILE A 46 7.54 13.62 -3.46
N ASN A 47 7.51 14.46 -2.41
CA ASN A 47 8.68 14.76 -1.58
C ASN A 47 8.35 14.58 -0.08
N PRO A 48 8.05 13.35 0.37
CA PRO A 48 7.72 13.09 1.77
C PRO A 48 8.96 13.25 2.65
N THR A 49 8.78 13.89 3.80
CA THR A 49 9.83 14.10 4.81
C THR A 49 10.08 12.86 5.69
N SER A 50 9.13 11.92 5.70
CA SER A 50 9.24 10.62 6.39
C SER A 50 8.29 9.59 5.77
N THR A 51 8.45 8.30 6.11
CA THR A 51 7.52 7.25 5.66
C THR A 51 6.08 7.50 6.14
N LEU A 52 5.89 8.11 7.31
CA LEU A 52 4.56 8.43 7.82
C LEU A 52 3.93 9.61 7.05
N ASP A 53 4.76 10.54 6.57
CA ASP A 53 4.34 11.71 5.81
C ASP A 53 3.69 11.33 4.47
N VAL A 54 4.14 10.21 3.86
CA VAL A 54 3.49 9.60 2.68
C VAL A 54 1.99 9.40 2.90
N TYR A 55 1.58 9.10 4.12
CA TYR A 55 0.19 8.84 4.49
C TYR A 55 -0.44 9.99 5.28
N GLY A 56 0.03 11.23 5.11
CA GLY A 56 -0.56 12.43 5.75
C GLY A 56 -0.15 12.63 7.21
N ASN A 57 0.99 12.06 7.61
CA ASN A 57 1.61 12.21 8.93
C ASN A 57 0.72 11.77 10.12
N GLN A 58 -0.24 10.87 9.91
CA GLN A 58 -1.11 10.33 10.96
C GLN A 58 -1.13 8.80 10.93
N ILE A 59 -0.76 8.16 12.04
CA ILE A 59 -0.72 6.69 12.14
C ILE A 59 -2.13 6.07 11.97
N SER A 60 -3.18 6.79 12.40
CA SER A 60 -4.58 6.37 12.23
C SER A 60 -4.98 6.15 10.78
N HIS A 61 -4.35 6.85 9.83
CA HIS A 61 -4.60 6.68 8.39
C HIS A 61 -4.20 5.31 7.86
N LEU A 62 -3.39 4.54 8.60
CA LEU A 62 -2.96 3.19 8.22
C LEU A 62 -3.66 2.09 9.04
N LYS A 63 -4.71 2.44 9.79
CA LYS A 63 -5.40 1.52 10.70
C LYS A 63 -5.89 0.26 9.98
N LEU A 64 -6.51 0.40 8.80
CA LEU A 64 -6.98 -0.73 8.00
C LEU A 64 -5.81 -1.61 7.55
N GLY A 65 -4.69 -1.01 7.13
CA GLY A 65 -3.45 -1.71 6.82
C GLY A 65 -2.94 -2.56 7.98
N PHE A 66 -2.83 -2.00 9.18
CA PHE A 66 -2.37 -2.74 10.36
C PHE A 66 -3.34 -3.85 10.77
N GLN A 67 -4.65 -3.62 10.69
CA GLN A 67 -5.65 -4.64 10.94
C GLN A 67 -5.54 -5.79 9.94
N THR A 68 -5.28 -5.47 8.67
CA THR A 68 -5.07 -6.45 7.61
C THR A 68 -3.80 -7.27 7.85
N ILE A 69 -2.68 -6.65 8.25
CA ILE A 69 -1.46 -7.38 8.64
C ILE A 69 -1.75 -8.37 9.77
N LYS A 70 -2.46 -7.93 10.80
CA LYS A 70 -2.84 -8.78 11.94
C LYS A 70 -3.71 -9.94 11.50
N ALA A 71 -4.74 -9.68 10.69
CA ALA A 71 -5.66 -10.70 10.18
C ALA A 71 -4.91 -11.77 9.37
N ILE A 72 -3.98 -11.35 8.50
CA ILE A 72 -3.15 -12.25 7.70
C ILE A 72 -2.27 -13.15 8.58
N HIS A 73 -1.68 -12.61 9.64
CA HIS A 73 -0.83 -13.37 10.56
C HIS A 73 -1.61 -14.25 11.55
N GLN A 74 -2.80 -13.82 11.97
CA GLN A 74 -3.63 -14.53 12.95
C GLN A 74 -4.54 -15.59 12.32
N ALA A 75 -4.67 -15.62 10.99
CA ALA A 75 -5.42 -16.62 10.27
C ALA A 75 -4.72 -18.00 10.35
N VAL A 76 -4.91 -18.71 11.47
CA VAL A 76 -4.48 -20.10 11.71
C VAL A 76 -5.10 -21.05 10.66
N ARG A 77 -6.16 -20.64 9.97
CA ARG A 77 -6.71 -21.30 8.79
C ARG A 77 -6.68 -20.32 7.62
N ARG A 78 -6.03 -20.72 6.53
CA ARG A 78 -5.94 -19.99 5.26
C ARG A 78 -7.34 -19.88 4.64
N GLU A 79 -8.15 -18.95 5.13
CA GLU A 79 -9.41 -18.60 4.48
C GLU A 79 -9.09 -18.07 3.07
N LYS A 80 -9.95 -18.43 2.11
CA LYS A 80 -9.80 -18.06 0.69
C LYS A 80 -9.55 -16.56 0.50
N LEU A 81 -10.21 -15.74 1.32
CA LEU A 81 -10.10 -14.28 1.31
C LEU A 81 -8.70 -13.79 1.74
N THR A 82 -8.07 -14.45 2.70
CA THR A 82 -6.71 -14.14 3.16
C THR A 82 -5.68 -14.52 2.10
N PHE A 83 -5.87 -15.63 1.40
CA PHE A 83 -4.98 -16.05 0.32
C PHE A 83 -5.03 -15.10 -0.89
N GLU A 84 -6.22 -14.60 -1.22
CA GLU A 84 -6.39 -13.58 -2.25
C GLU A 84 -5.64 -12.29 -1.90
N LEU A 85 -5.77 -11.80 -0.65
CA LEU A 85 -5.02 -10.63 -0.19
C LEU A 85 -3.50 -10.83 -0.31
N MET A 86 -2.99 -12.00 0.08
CA MET A 86 -1.57 -12.34 -0.10
C MET A 86 -1.17 -12.34 -1.60
N THR A 87 -2.06 -12.80 -2.48
CA THR A 87 -1.83 -12.81 -3.93
C THR A 87 -1.73 -11.39 -4.48
N TYR A 88 -2.62 -10.48 -4.06
CA TYR A 88 -2.53 -9.06 -4.42
C TYR A 88 -1.24 -8.42 -3.92
N GLN A 89 -0.85 -8.67 -2.67
CA GLN A 89 0.41 -8.15 -2.12
C GLN A 89 1.63 -8.64 -2.89
N GLN A 90 1.69 -9.94 -3.19
CA GLN A 90 2.79 -10.50 -3.96
C GLN A 90 2.83 -9.95 -5.40
N GLY A 91 1.67 -9.75 -6.01
CA GLY A 91 1.53 -9.10 -7.31
C GLY A 91 2.09 -7.67 -7.30
N LEU A 92 1.71 -6.86 -6.31
CA LEU A 92 2.20 -5.49 -6.15
C LEU A 92 3.72 -5.43 -5.97
N ILE A 93 4.28 -6.28 -5.10
CA ILE A 93 5.74 -6.34 -4.88
C ILE A 93 6.47 -6.78 -6.16
N ASN A 94 5.91 -7.73 -6.91
CA ASN A 94 6.51 -8.17 -8.16
C ASN A 94 6.47 -7.07 -9.23
N LEU A 95 5.35 -6.33 -9.34
CA LEU A 95 5.22 -5.20 -10.25
C LEU A 95 6.23 -4.11 -9.92
N GLU A 96 6.38 -3.75 -8.64
CA GLU A 96 7.38 -2.79 -8.20
C GLU A 96 8.81 -3.20 -8.61
N ARG A 97 9.16 -4.48 -8.45
CA ARG A 97 10.47 -5.00 -8.88
C ARG A 97 10.65 -4.95 -10.39
N ILE A 98 9.60 -5.21 -11.16
CA ILE A 98 9.64 -5.14 -12.62
C ILE A 98 9.85 -3.69 -13.07
N ILE A 99 9.17 -2.75 -12.43
CA ILE A 99 9.32 -1.30 -12.71
C ILE A 99 10.74 -0.86 -12.38
N ASN A 100 11.26 -1.18 -11.19
CA ASN A 100 12.60 -0.78 -10.77
C ASN A 100 13.74 -1.39 -11.60
N LYS A 101 13.53 -2.59 -12.18
CA LYS A 101 14.52 -3.21 -13.07
C LYS A 101 14.61 -2.52 -14.44
N ASN A 102 13.56 -1.82 -14.85
CA ASN A 102 13.46 -1.19 -16.16
C ASN A 102 13.50 0.34 -15.99
N ASN A 103 14.72 0.89 -16.01
CA ASN A 103 15.01 2.30 -15.69
C ASN A 103 14.20 3.30 -16.54
N ASP A 104 13.85 2.92 -17.77
CA ASP A 104 12.99 3.72 -18.66
C ASP A 104 11.57 3.90 -18.10
N TYR A 105 10.96 2.87 -17.50
CA TYR A 105 9.60 3.01 -16.93
C TYR A 105 9.58 3.88 -15.67
N SER A 106 10.62 3.78 -14.83
CA SER A 106 10.73 4.60 -13.62
C SER A 106 10.86 6.09 -13.95
N SER A 107 11.65 6.42 -14.98
CA SER A 107 11.82 7.81 -15.43
C SER A 107 10.54 8.38 -16.05
N HIS A 108 9.80 7.60 -16.83
CA HIS A 108 8.50 8.02 -17.39
C HIS A 108 7.40 8.21 -16.34
N LEU A 109 7.32 7.35 -15.32
CA LEU A 109 6.33 7.50 -14.23
C LEU A 109 6.55 8.78 -13.43
N SER A 110 7.83 9.06 -13.12
CA SER A 110 8.21 10.27 -12.39
C SER A 110 7.86 11.53 -13.20
N GLN A 111 8.15 11.56 -14.50
CA GLN A 111 7.83 12.70 -15.37
C GLN A 111 6.31 12.95 -15.51
N LYS A 112 5.50 11.89 -15.61
CA LYS A 112 4.06 12.03 -15.79
C LYS A 112 3.37 12.62 -14.55
N ASN A 113 3.84 12.26 -13.36
CA ASN A 113 3.31 12.82 -12.10
C ASN A 113 3.66 14.30 -11.88
N ILE A 114 4.63 14.86 -12.62
CA ILE A 114 5.02 16.28 -12.57
C ILE A 114 4.26 17.11 -13.63
N SER A 115 3.65 16.44 -14.63
CA SER A 115 3.07 17.09 -15.82
C SER A 115 1.53 17.25 -15.75
N THR A 116 0.92 17.00 -14.59
CA THR A 116 -0.53 17.12 -14.35
C THR A 116 -0.77 18.02 -13.16
#